data_AF-A0A971GCT1-F1
#
_entry.id   AF-A0A971GCT1-F1
#
_cell.length_a   1.000
_cell.length_b   1.000
_cell.length_c   1.000
_cell.angle_alpha   90.00
_cell.angle_beta   90.00
_cell.angle_gamma   90.00
#
_symmetry.space_group_name_H-M   'P 1'
#
loop_
_entity.id
_entity.type
_entity.pdbx_description
1 polymer ?
#
loop_
_entity_poly.entity_id
_entity_poly.type
_entity_poly.pdbx_seq_one_letter_code
_entity_poly.pdbx_strand_id
1 'polypeptide(L)'
;MKLKEKIALCEGKNFWETREFPQYNIPSMFMCDGPHGLRKQEGDHKDYLGMNESRPATCFPAAVSTACSWDEELLGQIGSAISEEAADQHVGLFLGPGVNIKRNPLCGRNFEYFSEDPYLTGKLAASFIKNAQKNGIGTCLKHFACNNQEFKRLSSDSILDERTLREIYLTPFEIAVRDGKPKTVMCAYNKINGVYCSDNKELLTNILRDEWGFEGLVVTDWGAMHDRIAAFKAGCDLNMPGGSSYMEQEVLDAVAR
;
A
#
# COMPACT_ATOMS: atom_id res chain seq x y z
N MET A 1 -11.95 -10.06 22.17
CA MET A 1 -12.06 -8.70 21.60
C MET A 1 -13.53 -8.30 21.45
N LYS A 2 -13.95 -7.21 22.11
CA LYS A 2 -15.28 -6.60 21.99
C LYS A 2 -15.48 -6.01 20.58
N LEU A 3 -16.72 -5.84 20.14
CA LEU A 3 -17.02 -5.33 18.79
C LEU A 3 -16.36 -3.97 18.50
N LYS A 4 -16.46 -3.01 19.43
CA LYS A 4 -15.80 -1.70 19.31
C LYS A 4 -14.28 -1.81 19.16
N GLU A 5 -13.65 -2.75 19.88
CA GLU A 5 -12.20 -2.98 19.77
C GLU A 5 -11.84 -3.59 18.41
N LYS A 6 -12.68 -4.49 17.87
CA LYS A 6 -12.48 -5.05 16.52
C LYS A 6 -12.57 -3.98 15.43
N ILE A 7 -13.54 -3.07 15.53
CA ILE A 7 -13.70 -1.97 14.56
C ILE A 7 -12.53 -0.99 14.66
N ALA A 8 -12.09 -0.69 15.89
CA ALA A 8 -10.92 0.16 16.13
C ALA A 8 -9.62 -0.49 15.61
N LEU A 9 -9.49 -1.82 15.62
CA LEU A 9 -8.34 -2.52 15.06
C LEU A 9 -8.19 -2.31 13.54
N CYS A 10 -9.30 -2.06 12.84
CA CYS A 10 -9.34 -1.75 11.40
C CYS A 10 -9.04 -0.28 11.07
N GLU A 11 -8.48 0.48 12.02
CA GLU A 11 -8.13 1.89 11.84
C GLU A 11 -6.80 2.22 12.52
N GLY A 12 -6.01 3.10 11.90
CA GLY A 12 -4.83 3.67 12.53
C GLY A 12 -5.14 4.30 13.89
N LYS A 13 -4.12 4.34 14.75
CA LYS A 13 -4.11 5.17 15.95
C LYS A 13 -3.89 6.64 15.59
N ASN A 14 -2.95 6.88 14.69
CA ASN A 14 -2.52 8.19 14.26
C ASN A 14 -2.06 8.11 12.79
N PHE A 15 -1.22 9.06 12.38
CA PHE A 15 -0.73 9.14 11.01
C PHE A 15 0.09 7.92 10.56
N TRP A 16 0.87 7.31 11.45
CA TRP A 16 1.84 6.26 11.09
C TRP A 16 1.64 4.94 11.83
N GLU A 17 0.87 4.92 12.91
CA GLU A 17 0.81 3.78 13.82
C GLU A 17 -0.56 3.10 13.81
N THR A 18 -0.57 1.78 13.88
CA THR A 18 -1.78 1.01 14.21
C THR A 18 -2.13 1.17 15.69
N ARG A 19 -3.35 0.79 16.08
CA ARG A 19 -3.73 0.77 17.50
C ARG A 19 -3.14 -0.43 18.23
N GLU A 20 -2.64 -0.19 19.42
CA GLU A 20 -2.30 -1.24 20.38
C GLU A 20 -3.52 -1.74 21.18
N PHE A 21 -3.54 -3.03 21.49
CA PHE A 21 -4.48 -3.65 22.44
C PHE A 21 -3.72 -4.59 23.39
N PRO A 22 -3.06 -4.05 24.43
CA PRO A 22 -2.21 -4.82 25.35
C PRO A 22 -2.92 -5.99 26.04
N GLN A 23 -4.23 -5.85 26.33
CA GLN A 23 -5.06 -6.92 26.90
C GLN A 23 -5.19 -8.16 26.00
N TYR A 24 -4.85 -8.04 24.72
CA TYR A 24 -4.81 -9.15 23.76
C TYR A 24 -3.40 -9.44 23.24
N ASN A 25 -2.35 -8.85 23.85
CA ASN A 25 -0.96 -8.92 23.37
C ASN A 25 -0.79 -8.45 21.91
N ILE A 26 -1.54 -7.44 21.49
CA ILE A 26 -1.43 -6.83 20.16
C ILE A 26 -0.67 -5.50 20.29
N PRO A 27 0.58 -5.41 19.83
CA PRO A 27 1.33 -4.16 19.86
C PRO A 27 0.89 -3.20 18.76
N SER A 28 1.20 -1.91 18.95
CA SER A 28 1.18 -0.93 17.85
C SER A 28 2.32 -1.24 16.88
N MET A 29 2.04 -1.11 15.59
CA MET A 29 3.02 -1.23 14.52
C MET A 29 3.20 0.13 13.84
N PHE A 30 4.44 0.57 13.72
CA PHE A 30 4.78 1.78 12.97
C PHE A 30 4.90 1.46 11.47
N MET A 31 4.21 2.27 10.66
CA MET A 31 4.25 2.28 9.21
C MET A 31 5.03 3.50 8.71
N CYS A 32 5.78 3.35 7.64
CA CYS A 32 6.66 4.42 7.16
C CYS A 32 6.79 4.42 5.64
N ASP A 33 6.77 5.60 5.00
CA ASP A 33 7.22 5.73 3.61
C ASP A 33 8.72 5.41 3.48
N GLY A 34 9.24 4.92 2.36
CA GLY A 34 8.52 4.39 1.21
C GLY A 34 9.45 3.65 0.24
N PRO A 35 9.19 3.67 -1.07
CA PRO A 35 9.71 2.68 -2.01
C PRO A 35 11.23 2.73 -2.30
N HIS A 36 11.95 3.77 -1.86
CA HIS A 36 13.38 3.96 -2.13
C HIS A 36 14.15 4.49 -0.90
N GLY A 37 13.74 4.06 0.31
CA GLY A 37 14.33 4.43 1.58
C GLY A 37 13.30 4.80 2.63
N LEU A 38 13.69 4.77 3.90
CA LEU A 38 12.78 5.11 5.01
C LEU A 38 12.69 6.62 5.24
N ARG A 39 11.48 7.07 5.53
CA ARG A 39 11.14 8.43 5.94
C ARG A 39 10.41 8.38 7.28
N LYS A 40 11.12 7.91 8.31
CA LYS A 40 10.54 7.78 9.65
C LYS A 40 10.58 9.13 10.34
N GLN A 41 9.44 9.81 10.36
CA GLN A 41 9.28 11.07 11.09
C GLN A 41 9.11 10.80 12.59
N GLU A 42 9.91 11.50 13.40
CA GLU A 42 9.83 11.47 14.87
C GLU A 42 9.30 12.81 15.40
N GLY A 43 8.63 12.79 16.55
CA GLY A 43 8.01 13.98 17.16
C GLY A 43 6.51 14.13 16.92
N ASP A 44 5.95 15.23 17.44
CA ASP A 44 4.51 15.50 17.48
C ASP A 44 3.95 16.03 16.15
N HIS A 45 4.83 16.46 15.24
CA HIS A 45 4.47 16.98 13.92
C HIS A 45 4.85 15.94 12.86
N LYS A 46 3.84 15.15 12.45
CA LYS A 46 3.94 14.13 11.39
C LYS A 46 3.10 14.60 10.20
N ASP A 47 3.65 14.54 9.00
CA ASP A 47 2.99 15.05 7.78
C ASP A 47 3.29 14.17 6.55
N TYR A 48 2.37 14.15 5.58
CA TYR A 48 2.61 13.42 4.33
C TYR A 48 3.57 14.14 3.36
N LEU A 49 3.69 15.48 3.45
CA LEU A 49 4.47 16.31 2.53
C LEU A 49 5.99 16.12 2.70
N GLY A 50 6.44 15.59 3.84
CA GLY A 50 7.85 15.39 4.16
C GLY A 50 8.56 16.64 4.64
N MET A 51 7.81 17.58 5.23
CA MET A 51 8.36 18.84 5.72
C MET A 51 9.05 18.66 7.09
N ASN A 52 8.68 17.63 7.85
CA ASN A 52 9.28 17.34 9.16
C ASN A 52 10.54 16.47 9.06
N GLU A 53 11.43 16.62 10.05
CA GLU A 53 12.67 15.85 10.16
C GLU A 53 12.39 14.35 10.22
N SER A 54 13.15 13.60 9.44
CA SER A 54 13.12 12.14 9.44
C SER A 54 14.41 11.60 10.02
N ARG A 55 14.35 10.44 10.68
CA ARG A 55 15.55 9.73 11.07
C ARG A 55 16.45 9.49 9.85
N PRO A 56 17.79 9.61 10.00
CA PRO A 56 18.72 9.28 8.93
C PRO A 56 18.49 7.85 8.42
N ALA A 57 18.42 7.70 7.10
CA ALA A 57 18.22 6.45 6.39
C ALA A 57 18.89 6.57 5.01
N THR A 58 19.21 5.44 4.38
CA THR A 58 19.79 5.47 3.04
C THR A 58 18.74 5.87 2.02
N CYS A 59 19.01 6.93 1.25
CA CYS A 59 18.20 7.32 0.10
C CYS A 59 18.68 6.57 -1.13
N PHE A 60 18.00 5.49 -1.49
CA PHE A 60 18.31 4.69 -2.67
C PHE A 60 17.86 5.42 -3.95
N PRO A 61 18.43 5.07 -5.13
CA PRO A 61 17.92 5.58 -6.40
C PRO A 61 16.43 5.25 -6.56
N ALA A 62 15.66 6.20 -7.09
CA ALA A 62 14.23 6.00 -7.31
C ALA A 62 13.96 4.87 -8.31
N ALA A 63 12.75 4.29 -8.25
CA ALA A 63 12.37 3.09 -9.00
C ALA A 63 12.56 3.23 -10.52
N VAL A 64 12.35 4.43 -11.08
CA VAL A 64 12.62 4.71 -12.51
C VAL A 64 14.08 4.45 -12.89
N SER A 65 15.01 4.77 -12.00
CA SER A 65 16.45 4.60 -12.24
C SER A 65 16.88 3.16 -11.99
N THR A 66 16.39 2.53 -10.91
CA THR A 66 16.73 1.13 -10.62
C THR A 66 16.15 0.17 -11.66
N ALA A 67 14.98 0.48 -12.24
CA ALA A 67 14.39 -0.34 -13.30
C ALA A 67 15.26 -0.41 -14.56
N CYS A 68 16.05 0.63 -14.85
CA CYS A 68 16.99 0.64 -15.98
C CYS A 68 18.14 -0.37 -15.83
N SER A 69 18.33 -0.96 -14.64
CA SER A 69 19.29 -2.06 -14.46
C SER A 69 18.80 -3.39 -15.03
N TRP A 70 17.48 -3.59 -15.13
CA TRP A 70 16.87 -4.89 -15.44
C TRP A 70 17.36 -6.03 -14.53
N ASP A 71 17.78 -5.70 -13.31
CA ASP A 71 18.45 -6.63 -12.40
C ASP A 71 17.55 -6.95 -11.19
N GLU A 72 16.87 -8.09 -11.26
CA GLU A 72 16.03 -8.59 -10.16
C GLU A 72 16.84 -8.79 -8.87
N GLU A 73 18.11 -9.22 -8.95
CA GLU A 73 18.93 -9.47 -7.77
C GLU A 73 19.27 -8.15 -7.07
N LEU A 74 19.66 -7.13 -7.83
CA LEU A 74 19.92 -5.79 -7.30
C LEU A 74 18.70 -5.21 -6.58
N LEU A 75 17.50 -5.34 -7.16
CA LEU A 75 16.27 -4.87 -6.52
C LEU A 75 15.95 -5.65 -5.24
N GLY A 76 16.28 -6.94 -5.22
CA GLY A 76 16.22 -7.75 -4.02
C GLY A 76 17.16 -7.25 -2.91
N GLN A 77 18.40 -6.90 -3.25
CA GLN A 77 19.39 -6.36 -2.30
C GLN A 77 18.94 -5.01 -1.73
N ILE A 78 18.40 -4.12 -2.57
CA ILE A 78 17.84 -2.83 -2.11
C ILE A 78 16.68 -3.07 -1.14
N GLY A 79 15.77 -3.99 -1.47
CA GLY A 79 14.66 -4.36 -0.58
C GLY A 79 15.14 -4.87 0.78
N SER A 80 16.15 -5.76 0.81
CA SER A 80 16.77 -6.24 2.05
C SER A 80 17.38 -5.11 2.88
N ALA A 81 18.14 -4.21 2.25
CA ALA A 81 18.81 -3.11 2.95
C ALA A 81 17.83 -2.13 3.60
N ILE A 82 16.75 -1.75 2.90
CA ILE A 82 15.67 -0.93 3.47
C ILE A 82 15.04 -1.63 4.67
N SER A 83 14.86 -2.95 4.59
CA SER A 83 14.28 -3.77 5.66
C SER A 83 15.18 -3.87 6.89
N GLU A 84 16.51 -3.90 6.72
CA GLU A 84 17.47 -3.82 7.83
C GLU A 84 17.36 -2.48 8.56
N GLU A 85 17.30 -1.37 7.83
CA GLU A 85 17.09 -0.04 8.43
C GLU A 85 15.71 0.04 9.12
N ALA A 86 14.69 -0.66 8.59
CA ALA A 86 13.36 -0.65 9.18
C ALA A 86 13.35 -1.38 10.53
N ALA A 87 14.05 -2.51 10.61
CA ALA A 87 14.24 -3.23 11.87
C ALA A 87 14.97 -2.38 12.92
N ASP A 88 16.07 -1.70 12.54
CA ASP A 88 16.83 -0.80 13.41
C ASP A 88 15.96 0.35 13.93
N GLN A 89 15.11 0.90 13.08
CA GLN A 89 14.26 2.04 13.42
C GLN A 89 12.89 1.65 14.01
N HIS A 90 12.66 0.36 14.31
CA HIS A 90 11.40 -0.17 14.83
C HIS A 90 10.16 0.12 13.94
N VAL A 91 10.34 0.05 12.63
CA VAL A 91 9.29 0.10 11.62
C VAL A 91 8.87 -1.32 11.26
N GLY A 92 7.60 -1.67 11.43
CA GLY A 92 7.09 -3.01 11.13
C GLY A 92 6.58 -3.19 9.70
N LEU A 93 6.25 -2.09 9.03
CA LEU A 93 5.79 -2.06 7.64
C LEU A 93 6.33 -0.81 6.94
N PHE A 94 7.04 -0.97 5.83
CA PHE A 94 7.37 0.18 4.98
C PHE A 94 6.53 0.18 3.70
N LEU A 95 6.19 1.38 3.23
CA LEU A 95 5.16 1.61 2.23
C LEU A 95 5.75 1.56 0.81
N GLY A 96 6.11 0.38 0.35
CA GLY A 96 6.56 0.13 -1.02
C GLY A 96 6.71 -1.36 -1.33
N PRO A 97 6.99 -1.72 -2.60
CA PRO A 97 7.29 -0.84 -3.72
C PRO A 97 6.05 -0.30 -4.46
N GLY A 98 6.25 0.75 -5.27
CA GLY A 98 5.25 1.32 -6.17
C GLY A 98 5.31 0.69 -7.57
N VAL A 99 4.18 0.18 -8.07
CA VAL A 99 4.12 -0.59 -9.34
C VAL A 99 3.08 -0.08 -10.34
N ASN A 100 2.57 1.14 -10.17
CA ASN A 100 1.66 1.71 -11.17
C ASN A 100 2.37 1.90 -12.53
N ILE A 101 1.70 1.50 -13.61
CA ILE A 101 2.23 1.62 -14.97
C ILE A 101 2.42 3.08 -15.39
N LYS A 102 3.55 3.38 -16.03
CA LYS A 102 3.84 4.70 -16.61
C LYS A 102 3.07 4.94 -17.91
N ARG A 103 1.73 5.01 -17.84
CA ARG A 103 0.85 5.22 -18.99
C ARG A 103 1.20 6.47 -19.79
N ASN A 104 1.53 7.56 -19.08
CA ASN A 104 1.83 8.85 -19.67
C ASN A 104 3.06 9.43 -18.96
N PRO A 105 4.05 9.99 -19.69
CA PRO A 105 5.27 10.51 -19.09
C PRO A 105 5.04 11.69 -18.13
N LEU A 106 3.90 12.38 -18.22
CA LEU A 106 3.56 13.55 -17.41
C LEU A 106 3.01 13.20 -16.01
N CYS A 107 2.82 11.93 -15.68
CA CYS A 107 2.39 11.55 -14.34
C CYS A 107 3.46 11.93 -13.31
N GLY A 108 3.08 12.75 -12.32
CA GLY A 108 4.00 13.31 -11.33
C GLY A 108 4.68 12.28 -10.42
N ARG A 109 4.18 11.04 -10.37
CA ARG A 109 4.75 9.94 -9.57
C ARG A 109 5.47 8.87 -10.40
N ASN A 110 5.68 9.09 -11.70
CA ASN A 110 6.42 8.14 -12.52
C ASN A 110 7.83 7.84 -11.99
N PHE A 111 8.46 8.76 -11.25
CA PHE A 111 9.80 8.54 -10.69
C PHE A 111 9.84 7.40 -9.66
N GLU A 112 8.75 7.19 -8.90
CA GLU A 112 8.64 6.14 -7.88
C GLU A 112 8.10 4.80 -8.40
N TYR A 113 7.78 4.70 -9.69
CA TYR A 113 7.34 3.47 -10.35
C TYR A 113 8.44 2.91 -11.26
N PHE A 114 8.43 1.59 -11.48
CA PHE A 114 9.48 0.92 -12.25
C PHE A 114 9.42 1.21 -13.76
N SER A 115 8.37 0.78 -14.47
CA SER A 115 8.31 0.84 -15.94
C SER A 115 6.91 1.12 -16.49
N GLU A 116 6.84 1.38 -17.79
CA GLU A 116 5.61 1.24 -18.58
C GLU A 116 5.30 -0.22 -18.93
N ASP A 117 6.32 -1.09 -18.87
CA ASP A 117 6.18 -2.53 -19.14
C ASP A 117 5.69 -3.28 -17.88
N PRO A 118 4.55 -4.01 -17.96
CA PRO A 118 3.98 -4.68 -16.81
C PRO A 118 4.79 -5.89 -16.33
N TYR A 119 5.47 -6.60 -17.23
CA TYR A 119 6.26 -7.77 -16.87
C TYR A 119 7.51 -7.39 -16.09
N LEU A 120 8.31 -6.46 -16.61
CA LEU A 120 9.49 -5.91 -15.94
C LEU A 120 9.12 -5.34 -14.58
N THR A 121 8.06 -4.53 -14.52
CA THR A 121 7.56 -3.96 -13.26
C THR A 121 7.23 -5.04 -12.24
N GLY A 122 6.49 -6.09 -12.64
CA GLY A 122 6.12 -7.20 -11.77
C GLY A 122 7.31 -8.00 -11.26
N LYS A 123 8.26 -8.34 -12.14
CA LYS A 123 9.45 -9.14 -11.78
C LYS A 123 10.37 -8.41 -10.80
N LEU A 124 10.64 -7.13 -11.05
CA LEU A 124 11.42 -6.29 -10.16
C LEU A 124 10.75 -6.13 -8.80
N ALA A 125 9.44 -5.88 -8.77
CA ALA A 125 8.67 -5.76 -7.54
C ALA A 125 8.65 -7.07 -6.74
N ALA A 126 8.46 -8.22 -7.40
CA ALA A 126 8.47 -9.53 -6.75
C ALA A 126 9.80 -9.81 -6.03
N SER A 127 10.93 -9.53 -6.69
CA SER A 127 12.25 -9.72 -6.07
C SER A 127 12.47 -8.76 -4.90
N PHE A 128 12.14 -7.48 -5.05
CA PHE A 128 12.21 -6.49 -3.97
C PHE A 128 11.43 -6.95 -2.74
N ILE A 129 10.17 -7.35 -2.93
CA ILE A 129 9.27 -7.78 -1.85
C ILE A 129 9.79 -9.03 -1.16
N LYS A 130 10.10 -10.06 -1.95
CA LYS A 130 10.53 -11.36 -1.43
C LYS A 130 11.77 -11.25 -0.56
N ASN A 131 12.71 -10.37 -0.93
CA ASN A 131 13.95 -10.19 -0.19
C ASN A 131 13.78 -9.28 1.03
N ALA A 132 13.06 -8.15 0.91
CA ALA A 132 12.76 -7.27 2.03
C ALA A 132 12.11 -8.01 3.20
N GLN A 133 11.15 -8.89 2.91
CA GLN A 133 10.39 -9.58 3.97
C GLN A 133 11.14 -10.71 4.67
N LYS A 134 12.35 -11.08 4.22
CA LYS A 134 13.18 -12.11 4.91
C LYS A 134 13.60 -11.66 6.31
N ASN A 135 13.71 -10.35 6.54
CA ASN A 135 14.08 -9.77 7.84
C ASN A 135 12.86 -9.57 8.78
N GLY A 136 11.70 -10.11 8.42
CA GLY A 136 10.48 -10.03 9.24
C GLY A 136 9.72 -8.71 9.15
N ILE A 137 10.17 -7.76 8.33
CA ILE A 137 9.49 -6.49 8.08
C ILE A 137 8.51 -6.64 6.91
N GLY A 138 7.29 -6.11 7.04
CA GLY A 138 6.31 -6.12 5.96
C GLY A 138 6.65 -5.11 4.85
N THR A 139 6.22 -5.43 3.63
CA THR A 139 6.18 -4.50 2.49
C THR A 139 4.74 -4.18 2.12
N CYS A 140 4.51 -3.03 1.49
CA CYS A 140 3.21 -2.57 1.03
C CYS A 140 3.20 -2.30 -0.48
N LEU A 141 2.71 -3.26 -1.25
CA LEU A 141 2.61 -3.15 -2.71
C LEU A 141 1.55 -2.10 -3.09
N LYS A 142 1.94 -1.06 -3.84
CA LYS A 142 1.07 0.12 -4.08
C LYS A 142 1.15 0.69 -5.50
N HIS A 143 0.16 1.45 -5.99
CA HIS A 143 -1.18 1.71 -5.44
C HIS A 143 -2.20 0.94 -6.26
N PHE A 144 -2.96 0.08 -5.63
CA PHE A 144 -3.84 -0.90 -6.26
C PHE A 144 -5.25 -0.30 -6.49
N ALA A 145 -5.66 0.03 -7.71
CA ALA A 145 -4.91 0.00 -8.97
C ALA A 145 -5.21 1.25 -9.82
N CYS A 146 -4.56 1.34 -10.98
CA CYS A 146 -4.82 2.38 -11.98
C CYS A 146 -4.65 3.85 -11.52
N ASN A 147 -3.77 4.10 -10.54
CA ASN A 147 -3.39 5.44 -10.10
C ASN A 147 -2.26 6.01 -10.96
N ASN A 148 -2.56 6.38 -12.21
CA ASN A 148 -1.56 6.73 -13.22
C ASN A 148 -1.52 8.24 -13.56
N GLN A 149 -2.11 9.09 -12.72
CA GLN A 149 -1.99 10.55 -12.80
C GLN A 149 -2.26 11.18 -11.43
N GLU A 150 -1.60 12.32 -11.15
CA GLU A 150 -1.82 13.03 -9.88
C GLU A 150 -2.99 14.02 -9.95
N PHE A 151 -3.30 14.53 -11.14
CA PHE A 151 -4.39 15.48 -11.31
C PHE A 151 -5.71 14.86 -10.87
N LYS A 152 -6.28 15.42 -9.79
CA LYS A 152 -7.53 14.96 -9.16
C LYS A 152 -7.53 13.49 -8.75
N ARG A 153 -6.40 12.91 -8.33
CA ARG A 153 -6.30 11.49 -7.94
C ARG A 153 -7.35 11.03 -6.90
N LEU A 154 -7.83 11.95 -6.05
CA LEU A 154 -8.88 11.69 -5.05
C LEU A 154 -10.31 11.51 -5.63
N SER A 155 -10.53 11.88 -6.89
CA SER A 155 -11.84 11.85 -7.53
C SER A 155 -11.84 11.44 -9.00
N SER A 156 -10.66 11.18 -9.57
CA SER A 156 -10.51 10.69 -10.93
C SER A 156 -11.08 9.29 -11.07
N ASP A 157 -11.61 9.00 -12.26
CA ASP A 157 -12.12 7.69 -12.62
C ASP A 157 -11.34 7.15 -13.81
N SER A 158 -10.65 6.03 -13.58
CA SER A 158 -9.91 5.30 -14.60
C SER A 158 -10.90 4.41 -15.35
N ILE A 159 -11.28 4.83 -16.56
CA ILE A 159 -12.24 4.12 -17.41
C ILE A 159 -11.49 3.29 -18.44
N LEU A 160 -11.66 1.97 -18.38
CA LEU A 160 -10.95 1.01 -19.23
C LEU A 160 -11.71 -0.32 -19.30
N ASP A 161 -11.50 -1.05 -20.39
CA ASP A 161 -11.99 -2.41 -20.55
C ASP A 161 -11.19 -3.42 -19.70
N GLU A 162 -11.80 -4.59 -19.47
CA GLU A 162 -11.25 -5.67 -18.66
C GLU A 162 -9.91 -6.18 -19.20
N ARG A 163 -9.76 -6.27 -20.52
CA ARG A 163 -8.53 -6.79 -21.12
C ARG A 163 -7.37 -5.85 -20.80
N THR A 164 -7.57 -4.55 -20.98
CA THR A 164 -6.58 -3.53 -20.65
C THR A 164 -6.28 -3.50 -19.14
N LEU A 165 -7.30 -3.64 -18.29
CA LEU A 165 -7.13 -3.73 -16.84
C LEU A 165 -6.22 -4.92 -16.48
N ARG A 166 -6.51 -6.11 -17.01
CA ARG A 166 -5.80 -7.36 -16.73
C ARG A 166 -4.38 -7.38 -17.31
N GLU A 167 -4.23 -7.12 -18.60
CA GLU A 167 -2.97 -7.26 -19.33
C GLU A 167 -1.94 -6.16 -19.00
N ILE A 168 -2.39 -4.97 -18.58
CA ILE A 168 -1.49 -3.82 -18.34
C ILE A 168 -1.42 -3.47 -16.87
N TYR A 169 -2.54 -3.10 -16.26
CA TYR A 169 -2.53 -2.44 -14.95
C TYR A 169 -2.49 -3.41 -13.77
N LEU A 170 -3.05 -4.60 -13.92
CA LEU A 170 -3.09 -5.63 -12.88
C LEU A 170 -1.93 -6.62 -12.96
N THR A 171 -1.41 -6.89 -14.16
CA THR A 171 -0.27 -7.81 -14.38
C THR A 171 0.92 -7.58 -13.41
N PRO A 172 1.44 -6.36 -13.18
CA PRO A 172 2.55 -6.19 -12.23
C PRO A 172 2.17 -6.53 -10.79
N PHE A 173 0.91 -6.29 -10.39
CA PHE A 173 0.41 -6.66 -9.07
C PHE A 173 0.24 -8.18 -8.96
N GLU A 174 -0.30 -8.84 -9.98
CA GLU A 174 -0.47 -10.30 -10.02
C GLU A 174 0.86 -11.02 -9.82
N ILE A 175 1.88 -10.61 -10.58
CA ILE A 175 3.24 -11.17 -10.47
C ILE A 175 3.79 -10.91 -9.07
N ALA A 176 3.72 -9.67 -8.58
CA ALA A 176 4.23 -9.33 -7.26
C ALA A 176 3.51 -10.07 -6.11
N VAL A 177 2.20 -10.28 -6.22
CA VAL A 177 1.40 -11.02 -5.23
C VAL A 177 1.77 -12.50 -5.23
N ARG A 178 1.81 -13.15 -6.40
CA ARG A 178 2.08 -14.59 -6.50
C ARG A 178 3.54 -14.95 -6.19
N ASP A 179 4.48 -14.17 -6.72
CA ASP A 179 5.91 -14.48 -6.64
C ASP A 179 6.60 -13.81 -5.44
N GLY A 180 6.19 -12.59 -5.09
CA GLY A 180 6.75 -11.79 -4.00
C GLY A 180 6.04 -12.02 -2.66
N LYS A 181 4.73 -12.26 -2.67
CA LYS A 181 3.87 -12.47 -1.48
C LYS A 181 3.96 -11.33 -0.47
N PRO A 182 3.62 -10.08 -0.84
CA PRO A 182 3.67 -8.94 0.07
C PRO A 182 2.74 -9.17 1.27
N LYS A 183 3.13 -8.67 2.44
CA LYS A 183 2.29 -8.70 3.65
C LYS A 183 1.10 -7.76 3.53
N THR A 184 1.24 -6.66 2.79
CA THR A 184 0.14 -5.72 2.57
C THR A 184 0.08 -5.21 1.14
N VAL A 185 -1.13 -4.78 0.74
CA VAL A 185 -1.41 -4.09 -0.51
C VAL A 185 -2.12 -2.77 -0.17
N MET A 186 -1.71 -1.68 -0.80
CA MET A 186 -2.33 -0.37 -0.60
C MET A 186 -3.34 -0.10 -1.71
N CYS A 187 -4.62 0.09 -1.38
CA CYS A 187 -5.61 0.49 -2.39
C CYS A 187 -5.43 1.97 -2.78
N ALA A 188 -5.62 2.29 -4.07
CA ALA A 188 -5.44 3.62 -4.62
C ALA A 188 -6.57 4.59 -4.24
N TYR A 189 -6.33 5.89 -4.44
CA TYR A 189 -7.33 6.94 -4.25
C TYR A 189 -8.44 6.96 -5.30
N ASN A 190 -8.12 6.63 -6.54
CA ASN A 190 -9.01 6.85 -7.68
C ASN A 190 -10.13 5.80 -7.74
N LYS A 191 -11.08 6.05 -8.65
CA LYS A 191 -12.06 5.06 -9.07
C LYS A 191 -11.53 4.24 -10.25
N ILE A 192 -12.09 3.05 -10.42
CA ILE A 192 -12.00 2.25 -11.64
C ILE A 192 -13.43 1.97 -12.09
N ASN A 193 -13.77 2.40 -13.30
CA ASN A 193 -15.11 2.25 -13.88
C ASN A 193 -16.24 2.64 -12.90
N GLY A 194 -16.07 3.77 -12.20
CA GLY A 194 -17.09 4.37 -11.33
C GLY A 194 -17.02 3.99 -9.85
N VAL A 195 -16.22 3.00 -9.46
CA VAL A 195 -16.11 2.53 -8.06
C VAL A 195 -14.74 2.86 -7.48
N TYR A 196 -14.69 3.48 -6.31
CA TYR A 196 -13.43 3.77 -5.59
C TYR A 196 -12.67 2.48 -5.28
N CYS A 197 -11.35 2.49 -5.42
CA CYS A 197 -10.55 1.28 -5.21
C CYS A 197 -10.70 0.70 -3.80
N SER A 198 -10.90 1.53 -2.78
CA SER A 198 -11.18 1.11 -1.40
C SER A 198 -12.51 0.36 -1.24
N ASP A 199 -13.50 0.69 -2.07
CA ASP A 199 -14.87 0.14 -2.01
C ASP A 199 -15.10 -0.97 -3.06
N ASN A 200 -14.09 -1.29 -3.88
CA ASN A 200 -14.25 -2.14 -5.04
C ASN A 200 -14.05 -3.63 -4.70
N LYS A 201 -15.17 -4.34 -4.46
CA LYS A 201 -15.15 -5.77 -4.11
C LYS A 201 -14.55 -6.65 -5.22
N GLU A 202 -14.81 -6.32 -6.48
CA GLU A 202 -14.23 -7.05 -7.61
C GLU A 202 -12.70 -6.98 -7.55
N LEU A 203 -12.17 -5.78 -7.31
CA LEU A 203 -10.74 -5.55 -7.21
C LEU A 203 -10.11 -6.21 -5.96
N LEU A 204 -10.67 -5.93 -4.77
CA LEU A 204 -10.03 -6.25 -3.48
C LEU A 204 -10.30 -7.67 -2.98
N THR A 205 -11.43 -8.28 -3.34
CA THR A 205 -11.77 -9.65 -2.95
C THR A 205 -11.66 -10.58 -4.15
N ASN A 206 -12.47 -10.38 -5.19
CA ASN A 206 -12.60 -11.38 -6.25
C ASN A 206 -11.27 -11.58 -6.99
N ILE A 207 -10.62 -10.49 -7.43
CA ILE A 207 -9.33 -10.57 -8.13
C ILE A 207 -8.19 -10.84 -7.14
N LEU A 208 -7.99 -9.93 -6.18
CA LEU A 208 -6.80 -9.96 -5.32
C LEU A 208 -6.77 -11.22 -4.44
N ARG A 209 -7.89 -11.62 -3.84
CA ARG A 209 -7.93 -12.74 -2.88
C ARG A 209 -8.35 -14.04 -3.56
N ASP A 210 -9.48 -14.06 -4.26
CA ASP A 210 -10.04 -15.31 -4.75
C ASP A 210 -9.27 -15.84 -5.97
N GLU A 211 -8.86 -14.98 -6.91
CA GLU A 211 -8.09 -15.40 -8.08
C GLU A 211 -6.58 -15.48 -7.86
N TRP A 212 -5.99 -14.54 -7.10
CA TRP A 212 -4.54 -14.49 -6.91
C TRP A 212 -4.06 -15.13 -5.61
N GLY A 213 -4.96 -15.40 -4.66
CA GLY A 213 -4.61 -16.03 -3.39
C GLY A 213 -3.90 -15.09 -2.41
N PHE A 214 -4.19 -13.78 -2.44
CA PHE A 214 -3.62 -12.84 -1.47
C PHE A 214 -4.13 -13.09 -0.05
N GLU A 215 -3.22 -13.44 0.85
CA GLU A 215 -3.50 -13.72 2.28
C GLU A 215 -3.17 -12.54 3.20
N GLY A 216 -2.63 -11.45 2.65
CA GLY A 216 -2.19 -10.29 3.42
C GLY A 216 -3.33 -9.32 3.75
N LEU A 217 -2.92 -8.12 4.20
CA LEU A 217 -3.81 -7.05 4.63
C LEU A 217 -3.92 -5.94 3.55
N VAL A 218 -5.13 -5.51 3.23
CA VAL A 218 -5.38 -4.34 2.39
C VAL A 218 -5.46 -3.09 3.27
N VAL A 219 -4.56 -2.14 3.03
CA VAL A 219 -4.54 -0.84 3.69
C VAL A 219 -4.98 0.25 2.70
N THR A 220 -5.63 1.30 3.16
CA THR A 220 -5.90 2.46 2.30
C THR A 220 -4.63 3.25 2.01
N ASP A 221 -4.53 3.87 0.84
CA ASP A 221 -3.71 5.09 0.75
C ASP A 221 -4.25 6.13 1.74
N TRP A 222 -3.43 7.08 2.14
CA TRP A 222 -3.71 7.98 3.26
C TRP A 222 -4.94 8.86 3.03
N GLY A 223 -6.08 8.48 3.61
CA GLY A 223 -7.37 9.15 3.43
C GLY A 223 -8.15 8.67 2.20
N ALA A 224 -7.80 7.51 1.63
CA ALA A 224 -8.52 6.92 0.49
C ALA A 224 -9.79 6.14 0.89
N MET A 225 -10.10 6.05 2.19
CA MET A 225 -11.36 5.47 2.66
C MET A 225 -12.53 6.34 2.20
N HIS A 226 -13.41 5.80 1.33
CA HIS A 226 -14.54 6.54 0.80
C HIS A 226 -15.86 6.19 1.50
N ASP A 227 -16.25 4.92 1.54
CA ASP A 227 -17.36 4.43 2.36
C ASP A 227 -16.86 3.28 3.22
N ARG A 228 -16.74 3.51 4.54
CA ARG A 228 -16.15 2.54 5.47
C ARG A 228 -16.92 1.20 5.51
N ILE A 229 -18.23 1.23 5.30
CA ILE A 229 -19.06 0.01 5.28
C ILE A 229 -18.85 -0.73 3.97
N ALA A 230 -18.84 -0.02 2.83
CA ALA A 230 -18.59 -0.62 1.52
C ALA A 230 -17.17 -1.20 1.44
N ALA A 231 -16.18 -0.46 1.91
CA ALA A 231 -14.78 -0.87 1.94
C ALA A 231 -14.55 -2.15 2.75
N PHE A 232 -15.12 -2.24 3.96
CA PHE A 232 -15.03 -3.46 4.77
C PHE A 232 -15.71 -4.66 4.10
N LYS A 233 -16.84 -4.45 3.40
CA LYS A 233 -17.48 -5.51 2.61
C LYS A 233 -16.70 -5.88 1.33
N ALA A 234 -15.93 -4.94 0.80
CA ALA A 234 -15.09 -5.13 -0.38
C ALA A 234 -13.77 -5.84 -0.08
N GLY A 235 -13.34 -5.87 1.19
CA GLY A 235 -12.08 -6.50 1.62
C GLY A 235 -10.96 -5.51 1.92
N CYS A 236 -11.27 -4.23 2.14
CA CYS A 236 -10.32 -3.27 2.72
C CYS A 236 -10.27 -3.47 4.24
N ASP A 237 -9.08 -3.74 4.79
CA ASP A 237 -8.94 -4.20 6.18
C ASP A 237 -8.54 -3.08 7.15
N LEU A 238 -7.73 -2.11 6.69
CA LEU A 238 -7.14 -1.07 7.52
C LEU A 238 -7.29 0.32 6.89
N ASN A 239 -7.99 1.21 7.59
CA ASN A 239 -8.03 2.63 7.29
C ASN A 239 -6.78 3.35 7.82
N MET A 240 -6.07 4.04 6.95
CA MET A 240 -4.97 4.96 7.28
C MET A 240 -5.16 6.32 6.60
N PRO A 241 -4.75 7.44 7.23
CA PRO A 241 -4.32 7.52 8.62
C PRO A 241 -5.51 7.33 9.57
N GLY A 242 -5.19 7.08 10.84
CA GLY A 242 -6.18 7.11 11.91
C GLY A 242 -6.42 8.51 12.48
N GLY A 243 -7.07 8.54 13.63
CA GLY A 243 -7.28 9.76 14.41
C GLY A 243 -8.56 10.52 14.06
N SER A 244 -9.42 9.96 13.20
CA SER A 244 -10.76 10.47 12.93
C SER A 244 -11.82 9.55 13.54
N SER A 245 -13.05 10.03 13.67
CA SER A 245 -14.22 9.19 13.98
C SER A 245 -15.05 8.90 12.72
N TYR A 246 -14.40 8.91 11.54
CA TYR A 246 -15.09 8.81 10.26
C TYR A 246 -15.87 7.49 10.14
N MET A 247 -17.19 7.61 10.01
CA MET A 247 -18.14 6.50 9.90
C MET A 247 -18.07 5.44 11.01
N GLU A 248 -17.49 5.75 12.19
CA GLU A 248 -17.31 4.76 13.26
C GLU A 248 -18.66 4.27 13.81
N GLN A 249 -19.60 5.18 14.04
CA GLN A 249 -20.92 4.84 14.57
C GLN A 249 -21.77 4.10 13.53
N GLU A 250 -21.68 4.52 12.27
CA GLU A 250 -22.37 3.90 11.15
C GLU A 250 -21.91 2.45 10.93
N VAL A 251 -20.60 2.19 11.07
CA VAL A 251 -20.07 0.83 11.05
C VAL A 251 -20.56 0.03 12.25
N LEU A 252 -20.55 0.60 13.45
CA LEU A 252 -21.08 -0.07 14.65
C LEU A 252 -22.53 -0.49 14.46
N ASP A 253 -23.36 0.41 13.95
CA ASP A 253 -24.78 0.17 13.68
C ASP A 253 -24.97 -0.86 12.57
N ALA A 254 -24.11 -0.86 11.54
CA ALA A 254 -24.18 -1.80 10.42
C ALA A 254 -23.84 -3.25 10.82
N VAL A 255 -22.93 -3.44 11.78
CA VAL A 255 -22.51 -4.77 12.26
C VAL A 255 -23.37 -5.27 13.42
N ALA A 256 -24.08 -4.37 14.12
CA ALA A 256 -24.99 -4.74 15.20
C ALA A 256 -26.35 -5.27 14.73
N ARG A 257 -26.67 -5.16 13.43
CA ARG A 257 -27.88 -5.67 12.78
C ARG A 257 -27.67 -7.08 12.24
#